data_AF-A0A6N7R3E3-F1
#
_entry.id   AF-A0A6N7R3E3-F1
#
_cell.length_a   1.000
_cell.length_b   1.000
_cell.length_c   1.000
_cell.angle_alpha   90.00
_cell.angle_beta   90.00
_cell.angle_gamma   90.00
#
_symmetry.space_group_name_H-M   'P 1'
#
loop_
_entity.id
_entity.type
_entity.pdbx_description
1 polymer ?
#
loop_
_entity_poly.entity_id
_entity_poly.type
_entity_poly.pdbx_seq_one_letter_code
_entity_poly.pdbx_strand_id
1 'polypeptide(L)'
;MKWFIYLYPKKWRERYGDELFELLNHTDCSIKVVIDLPLGIIDAWKIELHEKEILGFRMSQILLLVSLINIYIIYRWISLREVIFLEQAALIIAMLAFLLSVSVFIVSIFQEGIKNAFSANSKLARISVGLFGVYALSFTAFLVLAN
;
A
#
# COMPACT_ATOMS: atom_id res chain seq x y z
N MET A 1 0.34 35.83 -0.59
CA MET A 1 1.39 34.82 -0.91
C MET A 1 1.48 33.68 0.09
N LYS A 2 1.32 33.91 1.41
CA LYS A 2 1.41 32.86 2.45
C LYS A 2 0.52 31.62 2.22
N TRP A 3 -0.60 31.79 1.52
CA TRP A 3 -1.52 30.70 1.17
C TRP A 3 -0.92 29.64 0.24
N PHE A 4 0.08 29.97 -0.56
CA PHE A 4 0.70 29.01 -1.50
C PHE A 4 1.43 27.87 -0.77
N ILE A 5 1.83 28.06 0.49
CA ILE A 5 2.40 26.99 1.31
C ILE A 5 1.39 25.84 1.41
N TYR A 6 0.09 26.12 1.49
CA TYR A 6 -0.94 25.07 1.56
C TYR A 6 -1.11 24.27 0.27
N LEU A 7 -0.53 24.71 -0.85
CA LEU A 7 -0.52 23.93 -2.09
C LEU A 7 0.60 22.89 -2.12
N TYR A 8 1.58 22.97 -1.22
CA TYR A 8 2.62 21.95 -1.11
C TYR A 8 2.07 20.66 -0.45
N PRO A 9 2.65 19.49 -0.81
CA PRO A 9 2.33 18.21 -0.18
C PRO A 9 2.50 18.26 1.34
N LYS A 10 1.65 17.55 2.08
CA LYS A 10 1.63 17.60 3.55
C LYS A 10 3.00 17.27 4.17
N LYS A 11 3.66 16.20 3.71
CA LYS A 11 4.99 15.78 4.20
C LYS A 11 6.08 16.79 3.87
N TRP A 12 5.96 17.48 2.73
CA TRP A 12 6.89 18.53 2.34
C TRP A 12 6.74 19.73 3.27
N ARG A 13 5.50 20.15 3.58
CA ARG A 13 5.22 21.24 4.52
C ARG A 13 5.71 20.94 5.93
N GLU A 14 5.60 19.70 6.38
CA GLU A 14 6.11 19.29 7.70
C GLU A 14 7.64 19.36 7.78
N ARG A 15 8.35 19.32 6.66
CA ARG A 15 9.82 19.38 6.60
C ARG A 15 10.39 20.77 6.34
N TYR A 16 9.76 21.51 5.42
CA TYR A 16 10.31 22.77 4.90
C TYR A 16 9.31 23.94 4.97
N GLY A 17 8.12 23.71 5.53
CA GLY A 17 7.04 24.70 5.55
C GLY A 17 7.39 25.94 6.38
N ASP A 18 8.05 25.75 7.53
CA ASP A 18 8.43 26.84 8.42
C ASP A 18 9.54 27.72 7.81
N GLU A 19 10.58 27.09 7.24
CA GLU A 19 11.64 27.79 6.50
C GLU A 19 11.09 28.59 5.31
N LEU A 20 10.18 27.98 4.53
CA LEU A 20 9.55 28.66 3.39
C LEU A 20 8.66 29.82 3.84
N PHE A 21 7.98 29.70 4.99
CA PHE A 21 7.16 30.76 5.57
C PHE A 21 8.00 31.95 6.02
N GLU A 22 9.16 31.69 6.62
CA GLU A 22 10.10 32.72 7.07
C GLU A 22 10.75 33.44 5.88
N LEU A 23 11.16 32.70 4.85
CA LEU A 23 11.64 33.24 3.57
C LEU A 23 10.58 34.14 2.90
N LEU A 24 9.32 33.71 2.86
CA LEU A 24 8.22 34.50 2.29
C LEU A 24 7.88 35.75 3.12
N ASN A 25 8.25 35.81 4.41
CA ASN A 25 8.08 37.01 5.24
C ASN A 25 9.18 38.04 5.03
N HIS A 26 10.39 37.61 4.69
CA HIS A 26 11.55 38.49 4.48
C HIS A 26 11.78 38.88 3.03
N THR A 27 11.11 38.23 2.07
CA THR A 27 11.30 38.50 0.65
C THR A 27 10.23 39.47 0.12
N ASP A 28 10.67 40.57 -0.50
CA ASP A 28 9.78 41.47 -1.22
C ASP A 28 9.14 40.78 -2.43
N CYS A 29 7.87 41.13 -2.74
CA CYS A 29 7.09 40.57 -3.85
C CYS A 29 7.73 40.88 -5.23
N SER A 30 8.76 40.14 -5.60
CA SER A 30 9.38 40.17 -6.92
C SER A 30 8.68 39.21 -7.88
N ILE A 31 8.60 39.57 -9.15
CA ILE A 31 8.04 38.72 -10.22
C ILE A 31 8.75 37.36 -10.29
N LYS A 32 10.04 37.29 -9.94
CA LYS A 32 10.76 36.01 -9.82
C LYS A 32 10.13 35.08 -8.79
N VAL A 33 9.77 35.61 -7.62
CA VAL A 33 9.15 34.83 -6.53
C VAL A 33 7.77 34.34 -6.95
N VAL A 34 7.02 35.14 -7.71
CA VAL A 34 5.71 34.75 -8.24
C VAL A 34 5.81 33.52 -9.16
N ILE A 35 6.93 33.35 -9.88
CA ILE A 35 7.15 32.24 -10.82
C ILE A 35 7.82 31.03 -10.14
N ASP A 36 8.77 31.26 -9.25
CA ASP A 36 9.49 30.19 -8.53
C ASP A 36 8.58 29.42 -7.58
N LEU A 37 7.62 30.08 -6.93
CA LEU A 37 6.69 29.42 -6.01
C LEU A 37 5.86 28.31 -6.68
N PRO A 38 5.17 28.55 -7.82
CA PRO A 38 4.47 27.50 -8.54
C PRO A 38 5.39 26.39 -9.04
N LEU A 39 6.61 26.71 -9.51
CA LEU A 39 7.57 25.70 -9.95
C LEU A 39 7.99 24.78 -8.81
N GLY A 40 8.26 25.34 -7.63
CA GLY A 40 8.57 24.57 -6.43
C GLY A 40 7.41 23.67 -5.98
N ILE A 41 6.15 24.12 -6.13
CA ILE A 41 4.97 23.29 -5.87
C ILE A 41 4.95 22.08 -6.80
N ILE A 42 5.14 22.30 -8.11
CA ILE A 42 5.13 21.24 -9.11
C ILE A 42 6.24 20.23 -8.82
N ASP A 43 7.45 20.69 -8.50
CA ASP A 43 8.59 19.81 -8.23
C ASP A 43 8.39 18.99 -6.94
N ALA A 44 7.91 19.63 -5.88
CA ALA A 44 7.56 18.93 -4.63
C ALA A 44 6.49 17.85 -4.84
N TRP A 45 5.47 18.15 -5.66
CA TRP A 45 4.46 17.16 -6.03
C TRP A 45 5.03 16.04 -6.90
N LYS A 46 5.93 16.35 -7.84
CA LYS A 46 6.59 15.36 -8.70
C LYS A 46 7.41 14.38 -7.86
N ILE A 47 8.13 14.85 -6.84
CA ILE A 47 8.90 14.02 -5.91
C ILE A 47 7.96 13.11 -5.10
N GLU A 48 6.90 13.66 -4.51
CA GLU A 48 5.94 12.88 -3.70
C GLU A 48 5.20 11.83 -4.56
N LEU A 49 4.86 12.17 -5.80
CA LEU A 49 4.26 11.24 -6.77
C LEU A 49 5.26 10.15 -7.19
N HIS A 50 6.51 10.52 -7.48
CA HIS A 50 7.55 9.57 -7.85
C HIS A 50 7.87 8.59 -6.71
N GLU A 51 7.92 9.05 -5.46
CA GLU A 51 8.06 8.17 -4.29
C GLU A 51 6.91 7.16 -4.22
N LYS A 52 5.66 7.60 -4.43
CA LYS A 52 4.49 6.72 -4.43
C LYS A 52 4.52 5.72 -5.59
N GLU A 53 4.99 6.14 -6.76
CA GLU A 53 5.08 5.30 -7.95
C GLU A 53 6.17 4.22 -7.82
N ILE A 54 7.37 4.57 -7.30
CA ILE A 54 8.43 3.61 -6.99
C ILE A 54 7.93 2.55 -6.01
N LEU A 55 7.25 2.99 -4.95
CA LEU A 55 6.74 2.09 -3.93
C LEU A 55 5.65 1.19 -4.55
N GLY A 56 4.78 1.73 -5.41
CA GLY A 56 3.77 0.96 -6.15
C GLY A 56 4.38 -0.11 -7.04
N PHE A 57 5.43 0.24 -7.79
CA PHE A 57 6.17 -0.71 -8.63
C PHE A 57 6.81 -1.84 -7.81
N ARG A 58 7.49 -1.50 -6.70
CA ARG A 58 8.10 -2.51 -5.80
C ARG A 58 7.05 -3.44 -5.21
N MET A 59 5.90 -2.92 -4.81
CA MET A 59 4.80 -3.75 -4.27
C MET A 59 4.18 -4.67 -5.33
N SER A 60 4.08 -4.21 -6.58
CA SER A 60 3.63 -5.05 -7.70
C SER A 60 4.55 -6.24 -7.93
N GLN A 61 5.88 -6.03 -7.89
CA GLN A 61 6.86 -7.11 -8.01
C GLN A 61 6.77 -8.12 -6.86
N ILE A 62 6.56 -7.64 -5.62
CA ILE A 62 6.37 -8.50 -4.44
C ILE A 62 5.08 -9.32 -4.59
N LEU A 63 3.98 -8.71 -5.03
CA LEU A 63 2.70 -9.41 -5.26
C LEU A 63 2.82 -10.49 -6.33
N LEU A 64 3.54 -10.20 -7.43
CA LEU A 64 3.83 -11.20 -8.47
C LEU A 64 4.61 -12.39 -7.89
N LEU A 65 5.65 -12.11 -7.10
CA LEU A 65 6.48 -13.15 -6.49
C LEU A 65 5.68 -14.01 -5.50
N VAL A 66 4.84 -13.39 -4.66
CA VAL A 66 3.93 -14.11 -3.76
C VAL A 66 2.92 -14.95 -4.54
N SER A 67 2.39 -14.45 -5.65
CA SER A 67 1.47 -15.18 -6.52
C SER A 67 2.13 -16.43 -7.13
N LEU A 68 3.38 -16.31 -7.59
CA LEU A 68 4.15 -17.42 -8.15
C LEU A 68 4.46 -18.49 -7.10
N ILE A 69 4.86 -18.08 -5.88
CA ILE A 69 5.04 -19.00 -4.76
C ILE A 69 3.73 -19.73 -4.45
N ASN A 70 2.61 -19.00 -4.45
CA ASN A 70 1.31 -19.59 -4.20
C ASN A 70 0.95 -20.65 -5.26
N ILE A 71 1.11 -20.34 -6.55
CA ILE A 71 0.88 -21.31 -7.63
C ILE A 71 1.78 -22.53 -7.48
N TYR A 72 3.06 -22.33 -7.13
CA TYR A 72 4.00 -23.42 -6.91
C TYR A 72 3.58 -24.35 -5.77
N ILE A 73 3.17 -23.80 -4.63
CA ILE A 73 2.71 -24.58 -3.47
C ILE A 73 1.46 -25.39 -3.86
N ILE A 74 0.48 -24.78 -4.54
CA ILE A 74 -0.73 -25.46 -5.03
C ILE A 74 -0.34 -26.63 -5.94
N TYR A 75 0.50 -26.38 -6.93
CA TYR A 75 0.92 -27.39 -7.89
C TYR A 75 1.63 -28.57 -7.20
N ARG A 76 2.58 -28.26 -6.30
CA ARG A 76 3.34 -29.28 -5.57
C ARG A 76 2.44 -30.13 -4.67
N TRP A 77 1.50 -29.51 -3.97
CA TRP A 77 0.62 -30.21 -3.03
C TRP A 77 -0.48 -31.02 -3.72
N ILE A 78 -1.07 -30.51 -4.80
CA ILE A 78 -2.03 -31.28 -5.62
C ILE A 78 -1.37 -32.54 -6.17
N SER A 79 -0.13 -32.44 -6.65
CA SER A 79 0.60 -33.60 -7.19
C SER A 79 0.94 -34.65 -6.13
N LEU A 80 0.94 -34.31 -4.84
CA LEU A 80 1.30 -35.22 -3.74
C LEU A 80 0.10 -35.94 -3.12
N ARG A 81 -1.12 -35.40 -3.27
CA ARG A 81 -2.36 -36.03 -2.78
C ARG A 81 -3.20 -36.52 -3.93
N GLU A 82 -3.11 -37.82 -4.20
CA GLU A 82 -4.11 -38.51 -5.02
C GLU A 82 -5.46 -38.50 -4.27
N VAL A 83 -6.38 -37.64 -4.72
CA VAL A 83 -7.84 -37.73 -4.50
C VAL A 83 -8.40 -37.37 -3.10
N ILE A 84 -8.25 -36.11 -2.64
CA ILE A 84 -9.17 -35.51 -1.64
C ILE A 84 -9.55 -34.08 -2.04
N PHE A 85 -10.74 -33.91 -2.61
CA PHE A 85 -11.22 -32.63 -3.17
C PHE A 85 -11.39 -31.52 -2.11
N LEU A 86 -11.77 -31.86 -0.87
CA LEU A 86 -12.13 -30.88 0.15
C LEU A 86 -10.91 -30.13 0.72
N GLU A 87 -9.80 -30.84 0.91
CA GLU A 87 -8.52 -30.27 1.35
C GLU A 87 -7.95 -29.31 0.30
N GLN A 88 -7.95 -29.75 -0.95
CA GLN A 88 -7.47 -28.93 -2.06
C GLN A 88 -8.31 -27.66 -2.19
N ALA A 89 -9.64 -27.76 -2.02
CA ALA A 89 -10.52 -26.60 -1.98
C ALA A 89 -10.19 -25.66 -0.81
N ALA A 90 -10.01 -26.18 0.41
CA ALA A 90 -9.64 -25.39 1.59
C ALA A 90 -8.30 -24.67 1.40
N LEU A 91 -7.31 -25.35 0.81
CA LEU A 91 -6.01 -24.77 0.50
C LEU A 91 -6.13 -23.65 -0.55
N ILE A 92 -6.85 -23.89 -1.64
CA ILE A 92 -7.06 -22.88 -2.70
C ILE A 92 -7.77 -21.64 -2.13
N ILE A 93 -8.82 -21.83 -1.33
CA ILE A 93 -9.55 -20.72 -0.67
C ILE A 93 -8.61 -19.95 0.26
N ALA A 94 -7.79 -20.64 1.06
CA ALA A 94 -6.83 -20.00 1.94
C ALA A 94 -5.86 -19.11 1.14
N MET A 95 -5.28 -19.65 0.07
CA MET A 95 -4.25 -18.95 -0.71
C MET A 95 -4.82 -17.76 -1.50
N LEU A 96 -6.05 -17.87 -2.02
CA LEU A 96 -6.77 -16.75 -2.63
C LEU A 96 -7.10 -15.66 -1.60
N ALA A 97 -7.61 -16.04 -0.43
CA ALA A 97 -7.93 -15.11 0.65
C ALA A 97 -6.68 -14.36 1.12
N PHE A 98 -5.53 -15.05 1.24
CA PHE A 98 -4.26 -14.43 1.58
C PHE A 98 -3.81 -13.42 0.53
N LEU A 99 -3.86 -13.78 -0.75
CA LEU A 99 -3.45 -12.90 -1.85
C LEU A 99 -4.31 -11.63 -1.92
N LEU A 100 -5.63 -11.78 -1.79
CA LEU A 100 -6.57 -10.66 -1.73
C LEU A 100 -6.32 -9.80 -0.48
N SER A 101 -6.09 -10.42 0.68
CA SER A 101 -5.79 -9.73 1.93
C SER A 101 -4.58 -8.81 1.79
N VAL A 102 -3.48 -9.35 1.26
CA VAL A 102 -2.24 -8.60 1.05
C VAL A 102 -2.45 -7.49 0.03
N SER A 103 -3.11 -7.77 -1.09
CA SER A 103 -3.38 -6.76 -2.13
C SER A 103 -4.20 -5.57 -1.58
N VAL A 104 -5.28 -5.85 -0.85
CA VAL A 104 -6.12 -4.82 -0.22
C VAL A 104 -5.36 -4.05 0.87
N PHE A 105 -4.52 -4.73 1.64
CA PHE A 105 -3.68 -4.09 2.66
C PHE A 105 -2.73 -3.05 2.04
N ILE A 106 -2.10 -3.42 0.93
CA ILE A 106 -1.18 -2.56 0.20
C ILE A 106 -1.91 -1.32 -0.31
N VAL A 107 -3.09 -1.50 -0.92
CA VAL A 107 -3.92 -0.38 -1.38
C VAL A 107 -4.30 0.54 -0.21
N SER A 108 -4.64 -0.02 0.96
CA SER A 108 -4.94 0.76 2.17
C SER A 108 -3.73 1.59 2.62
N ILE A 109 -2.52 1.03 2.60
CA ILE A 109 -1.29 1.77 2.91
C ILE A 109 -1.10 2.96 1.96
N PHE A 110 -1.32 2.76 0.65
CA PHE A 110 -1.13 3.82 -0.34
C PHE A 110 -2.16 4.94 -0.24
N GLN A 111 -3.43 4.60 0.00
CA GLN A 111 -4.50 5.60 0.06
C GLN A 111 -4.56 6.34 1.39
N GLU A 112 -4.36 5.64 2.50
CA GLU A 112 -4.68 6.15 3.84
C GLU A 112 -3.45 6.32 4.74
N GLY A 113 -2.29 5.83 4.28
CA GLY A 113 -1.03 5.85 5.01
C GLY A 113 -0.85 4.67 5.97
N ILE A 114 0.42 4.33 6.25
CA ILE A 114 0.82 3.15 7.05
C ILE A 114 0.11 3.10 8.40
N LYS A 115 0.07 4.22 9.13
CA LYS A 115 -0.52 4.27 10.49
C LYS A 115 -2.01 3.91 10.50
N ASN A 116 -2.76 4.34 9.49
CA ASN A 116 -4.20 4.08 9.38
C ASN A 116 -4.48 2.67 8.84
N ALA A 117 -3.64 2.17 7.93
CA ALA A 117 -3.74 0.80 7.42
C ALA A 117 -3.54 -0.25 8.53
N PHE A 118 -2.58 -0.02 9.44
CA PHE A 118 -2.35 -0.91 10.58
C PHE A 118 -3.37 -0.73 11.72
N SER A 119 -4.02 0.43 11.85
CA SER A 119 -4.96 0.66 12.94
C SER A 119 -6.36 0.07 12.70
N ALA A 120 -6.58 -0.60 11.56
CA ALA A 120 -7.87 -1.19 11.14
C ALA A 120 -9.08 -0.22 11.24
N ASN A 121 -8.85 1.09 11.26
CA ASN A 121 -9.93 2.07 11.39
C ASN A 121 -10.64 2.29 10.05
N SER A 122 -9.90 2.15 8.95
CA SER A 122 -10.44 2.36 7.63
C SER A 122 -11.22 1.16 7.10
N LYS A 123 -12.04 1.42 6.08
CA LYS A 123 -12.85 0.37 5.44
C LYS A 123 -11.95 -0.67 4.76
N LEU A 124 -10.90 -0.24 4.05
CA LEU A 124 -9.97 -1.13 3.35
C LEU A 124 -9.14 -1.98 4.31
N ALA A 125 -8.63 -1.39 5.39
CA ALA A 125 -7.89 -2.13 6.41
C ALA A 125 -8.76 -3.22 7.08
N ARG A 126 -10.03 -2.92 7.39
CA ARG A 126 -10.97 -3.92 7.92
C ARG A 126 -11.22 -5.07 6.96
N ILE A 127 -11.38 -4.77 5.67
CA ILE A 127 -11.57 -5.80 4.63
C ILE A 127 -10.33 -6.69 4.54
N SER A 128 -9.13 -6.10 4.56
CA SER A 128 -7.87 -6.87 4.57
C SER A 128 -7.78 -7.80 5.78
N VAL A 129 -8.01 -7.29 7.00
CA VAL A 129 -8.00 -8.10 8.22
C VAL A 129 -9.04 -9.22 8.18
N GLY A 130 -10.24 -8.95 7.64
CA GLY A 130 -11.27 -9.98 7.45
C GLY A 130 -10.83 -11.09 6.51
N LEU A 131 -10.22 -10.75 5.38
CA LEU A 131 -9.67 -11.72 4.42
C LEU A 131 -8.51 -12.53 5.02
N PHE A 132 -7.67 -11.90 5.85
CA PHE A 132 -6.64 -12.61 6.60
C PHE A 132 -7.23 -13.64 7.58
N GLY A 133 -8.36 -13.31 8.21
CA GLY A 133 -9.13 -14.25 9.04
C GLY A 133 -9.66 -15.44 8.24
N VAL A 134 -10.19 -15.21 7.04
CA VAL A 134 -10.64 -16.29 6.13
C VAL A 134 -9.47 -17.19 5.72
N TYR A 135 -8.30 -16.61 5.46
CA TYR A 135 -7.07 -17.37 5.21
C TYR A 135 -6.73 -18.27 6.40
N ALA A 136 -6.67 -17.71 7.61
CA ALA A 136 -6.30 -18.46 8.81
C ALA A 136 -7.25 -19.64 9.08
N LEU A 137 -8.57 -19.41 8.97
CA LEU A 137 -9.59 -20.45 9.14
C LEU A 137 -9.50 -21.54 8.08
N SER A 138 -9.40 -21.14 6.80
CA SER A 138 -9.33 -22.09 5.68
C SER A 138 -8.04 -22.91 5.71
N PHE A 139 -6.92 -22.29 6.10
CA PHE A 139 -5.64 -22.96 6.25
C PHE A 139 -5.64 -23.94 7.44
N THR A 140 -6.26 -23.55 8.55
CA THR A 140 -6.44 -24.46 9.70
C THR A 140 -7.34 -25.64 9.34
N ALA A 141 -8.44 -25.39 8.63
CA ALA A 141 -9.32 -26.45 8.14
C ALA A 141 -8.58 -27.40 7.18
N PHE A 142 -7.75 -26.85 6.29
CA PHE A 142 -6.86 -27.65 5.45
C PHE A 142 -5.92 -28.52 6.28
N LEU A 143 -5.24 -27.97 7.31
CA LEU A 143 -4.35 -28.75 8.18
C LEU A 143 -5.09 -29.86 8.94
N VAL A 144 -6.31 -29.61 9.41
CA VAL A 144 -7.13 -30.60 10.11
C VAL A 144 -7.57 -31.71 9.15
N LEU A 145 -7.99 -31.36 7.94
CA LEU A 145 -8.39 -32.35 6.93
C LEU A 145 -7.18 -33.16 6.42
N ALA A 146 -6.02 -32.51 6.35
CA ALA A 146 -4.79 -33.13 5.88
C ALA A 146 -4.15 -34.11 6.88
N ASN A 147 -4.57 -34.11 8.15
CA ASN A 147 -4.00 -34.93 9.20
C ASN A 147 -4.90 -36.12 9.52
#